data_AF-Q9YHL5-F1
#
_entry.id   AF-Q9YHL5-F1
#
_cell.length_a   1.000
_cell.length_b   1.000
_cell.length_c   1.000
_cell.angle_alpha   90.00
_cell.angle_beta   90.00
_cell.angle_gamma   90.00
#
_symmetry.space_group_name_H-M   'P 1'
#
loop_
_entity.id
_entity.type
_entity.pdbx_description
1 polymer ?
#
loop_
_entity_poly.entity_id
_entity_poly.type
_entity_poly.pdbx_seq_one_letter_code
_entity_poly.pdbx_strand_id
1 'polypeptide(L)'
;TKETGESLTINCVLRDASYALGSTCWYRKKSGSTNEESISKGGRYVETVNSGSKSFSLRINDLTVEEDGGTYRCGCPTHPRPHSGSELCSSKAVLCHRGGYYAACGYGTAVTVNPGIPPSPPIVSLLHSATEEQRANRFV
;
A
#
# COMPACT_ATOMS: atom_id res chain seq x y z
N THR A 1 -5.51 -7.29 7.29
CA THR A 1 -6.49 -6.31 6.80
C THR A 1 -6.32 -5.02 7.56
N LYS A 2 -6.49 -3.88 6.88
CA LYS A 2 -6.35 -2.52 7.41
C LYS A 2 -7.47 -1.63 6.86
N GLU A 3 -7.82 -0.57 7.56
CA GLU A 3 -8.81 0.40 7.08
C GLU A 3 -8.14 1.52 6.26
N THR A 4 -8.92 2.15 5.36
CA THR A 4 -8.49 3.35 4.63
C THR A 4 -8.03 4.44 5.60
N GLY A 5 -6.94 5.13 5.27
CA GLY A 5 -6.35 6.17 6.11
C GLY A 5 -5.43 5.64 7.22
N GLU A 6 -5.47 4.35 7.54
CA GLU A 6 -4.50 3.77 8.47
C GLU A 6 -3.10 3.68 7.85
N SER A 7 -2.10 3.45 8.70
CA SER A 7 -0.76 3.07 8.26
C SER A 7 -0.47 1.59 8.53
N LEU A 8 0.32 0.97 7.66
CA LEU A 8 0.82 -0.39 7.80
C LEU A 8 2.34 -0.40 7.72
N THR A 9 2.97 -1.28 8.49
CA THR A 9 4.40 -1.58 8.37
C THR A 9 4.60 -3.03 7.95
N ILE A 10 5.31 -3.22 6.84
CA ILE A 10 5.68 -4.52 6.30
C ILE A 10 7.15 -4.74 6.63
N ASN A 11 7.46 -5.85 7.31
CA ASN A 11 8.82 -6.18 7.72
C ASN A 11 9.44 -7.20 6.76
N CYS A 12 10.74 -7.04 6.50
CA CYS A 12 11.56 -7.98 5.75
C CYS A 12 12.85 -8.26 6.52
N VAL A 13 13.22 -9.53 6.62
CA VAL A 13 14.43 -9.98 7.31
C VAL A 13 15.19 -10.90 6.39
N LEU A 14 16.45 -10.56 6.12
CA LEU A 14 17.35 -11.42 5.37
C LEU A 14 17.92 -12.48 6.31
N ARG A 15 17.39 -13.70 6.22
CA ARG A 15 17.84 -14.85 7.01
C ARG A 15 18.91 -15.63 6.27
N ASP A 16 19.80 -16.26 7.03
CA ASP A 16 20.79 -17.25 6.56
C ASP A 16 21.74 -16.77 5.45
N ALA A 17 21.89 -15.44 5.30
CA ALA A 17 22.84 -14.83 4.37
C ALA A 17 24.19 -14.56 5.07
N SER A 18 25.28 -15.01 4.45
CA SER A 18 26.65 -14.71 4.90
C SER A 18 27.08 -13.27 4.61
N TYR A 19 26.43 -12.60 3.67
CA TYR A 19 26.72 -11.23 3.26
C TYR A 19 25.95 -10.17 4.06
N ALA A 20 26.41 -8.93 4.02
CA ALA A 20 25.76 -7.79 4.65
C ALA A 20 24.53 -7.31 3.84
N LEU A 21 23.58 -6.68 4.52
CA LEU A 21 22.43 -6.05 3.85
C LEU A 21 22.92 -4.84 3.04
N GLY A 22 22.85 -4.93 1.71
CA GLY A 22 23.21 -3.87 0.79
C GLY A 22 22.00 -3.01 0.41
N SER A 23 21.59 -3.10 -0.85
CA SER A 23 20.40 -2.41 -1.35
C SER A 23 19.12 -3.16 -0.96
N THR A 24 18.07 -2.43 -0.67
CA THR A 24 16.73 -2.97 -0.39
C THR A 24 15.77 -2.55 -1.49
N CYS A 25 14.93 -3.49 -1.92
CA CYS A 25 13.91 -3.28 -2.93
C CYS A 25 12.54 -3.66 -2.38
N TRP A 26 11.52 -2.94 -2.86
CA TRP A 26 10.12 -3.23 -2.56
C TRP A 26 9.35 -3.33 -3.86
N TYR A 27 8.46 -4.32 -3.91
CA TYR A 27 7.63 -4.61 -5.06
C TYR A 27 6.19 -4.79 -4.63
N ARG A 28 5.27 -4.44 -5.51
CA ARG A 28 3.84 -4.65 -5.31
C ARG A 28 3.20 -5.17 -6.57
N LYS A 29 2.34 -6.17 -6.40
CA LYS A 29 1.32 -6.54 -7.38
C LYS A 29 -0.03 -6.09 -6.84
N LYS A 30 -0.62 -5.06 -7.46
CA LYS A 30 -1.94 -4.54 -7.08
C LYS A 30 -3.02 -5.62 -7.21
N SER A 31 -4.06 -5.53 -6.40
CA SER A 31 -5.23 -6.40 -6.51
C SER A 31 -5.84 -6.29 -7.92
N GLY A 32 -6.15 -7.42 -8.56
CA GLY A 32 -6.63 -7.47 -9.95
C GLY A 32 -5.56 -7.29 -11.03
N SER A 33 -4.31 -6.97 -10.68
CA SER A 33 -3.19 -6.90 -11.62
C SER A 33 -2.44 -8.23 -11.71
N THR A 34 -1.99 -8.58 -12.91
CA THR A 34 -1.03 -9.68 -13.14
C THR A 34 0.42 -9.22 -13.00
N ASN A 35 0.67 -7.90 -13.08
CA ASN A 35 2.01 -7.33 -13.12
C ASN A 35 2.49 -6.91 -11.73
N GLU A 36 3.76 -7.23 -11.44
CA GLU A 36 4.49 -6.76 -10.28
C GLU A 36 5.30 -5.50 -10.66
N GLU A 37 5.24 -4.48 -9.81
CA GLU A 37 5.88 -3.18 -10.03
C GLU A 37 6.82 -2.86 -8.87
N SER A 38 7.91 -2.14 -9.16
CA SER A 38 8.80 -1.61 -8.13
C SER A 38 8.16 -0.43 -7.41
N ILE A 39 8.27 -0.39 -6.09
CA ILE A 39 7.84 0.72 -5.26
C ILE A 39 9.00 1.71 -5.12
N SER A 40 8.79 2.93 -5.58
CA SER A 40 9.71 4.03 -5.30
C SER A 40 9.54 4.49 -3.86
N LYS A 41 10.66 4.62 -3.14
CA LYS A 41 10.69 5.07 -1.75
C LYS A 41 10.51 6.59 -1.71
N GLY A 42 9.79 7.10 -0.72
CA GLY A 42 9.46 8.52 -0.56
C GLY A 42 7.95 8.78 -0.52
N GLY A 43 7.58 10.00 -0.14
CA GLY A 43 6.17 10.39 0.04
C GLY A 43 5.49 9.56 1.14
N ARG A 44 4.40 8.85 0.79
CA ARG A 44 3.66 7.97 1.73
C ARG A 44 4.42 6.69 2.10
N TYR A 45 5.43 6.30 1.32
CA TYR A 45 6.21 5.08 1.50
C TYR A 45 7.54 5.38 2.19
N VAL A 46 7.65 5.03 3.48
CA VAL A 46 8.82 5.30 4.31
C VAL A 46 9.54 4.00 4.61
N GLU A 47 10.80 3.91 4.18
CA GLU A 47 11.65 2.77 4.50
C GLU A 47 12.45 3.03 5.78
N THR A 48 12.63 1.98 6.58
CA THR A 48 13.60 1.95 7.67
C THR A 48 14.51 0.75 7.49
N VAL A 49 15.83 0.97 7.50
CA VAL A 49 16.83 -0.08 7.31
C VAL A 49 17.61 -0.28 8.60
N ASN A 50 17.71 -1.52 9.05
CA ASN A 50 18.56 -1.96 10.14
C ASN A 50 19.56 -2.99 9.61
N SER A 51 20.74 -2.50 9.23
CA SER A 51 21.82 -3.33 8.68
C SER A 51 22.39 -4.30 9.70
N GLY A 52 22.39 -3.95 11.00
CA GLY A 52 22.89 -4.80 12.08
C GLY A 52 22.07 -6.08 12.25
N SER A 53 20.75 -5.98 12.21
CA SER A 53 19.84 -7.15 12.24
C SER A 53 19.48 -7.69 10.84
N LYS A 54 20.13 -7.20 9.79
CA LYS A 54 19.85 -7.53 8.38
C LYS A 54 18.34 -7.46 8.05
N SER A 55 17.68 -6.45 8.57
CA SER A 55 16.24 -6.28 8.43
C SER A 55 15.89 -4.88 7.95
N PHE A 56 14.77 -4.76 7.26
CA PHE A 56 14.25 -3.50 6.80
C PHE A 56 12.74 -3.56 6.74
N SER A 57 12.09 -2.42 6.79
CA SER A 57 10.64 -2.32 6.82
C SER A 57 10.14 -1.21 5.93
N LEU A 58 8.99 -1.43 5.30
CA LEU A 58 8.25 -0.41 4.56
C LEU A 58 7.02 -0.01 5.36
N ARG A 59 6.96 1.25 5.76
CA ARG A 59 5.75 1.88 6.28
C ARG A 59 5.00 2.56 5.15
N ILE A 60 3.73 2.21 4.99
CA ILE A 60 2.80 2.85 4.06
C ILE A 60 1.85 3.69 4.90
N ASN A 61 1.85 4.99 4.68
CA ASN A 61 0.96 5.91 5.37
C ASN A 61 -0.31 6.13 4.55
N ASP A 62 -1.43 6.38 5.22
CA ASP A 62 -2.70 6.79 4.60
C ASP A 62 -3.16 5.81 3.51
N LEU A 63 -3.37 4.54 3.89
CA LEU A 63 -3.70 3.46 2.96
C LEU A 63 -4.96 3.76 2.15
N THR A 64 -4.94 3.41 0.86
CA THR A 64 -6.12 3.50 -0.01
C THR A 64 -6.51 2.14 -0.58
N VAL A 65 -7.81 1.91 -0.76
CA VAL A 65 -8.34 0.66 -1.33
C VAL A 65 -7.81 0.40 -2.74
N GLU A 66 -7.78 1.45 -3.56
CA GLU A 66 -7.47 1.34 -4.99
C GLU A 66 -5.97 1.16 -5.26
N GLU A 67 -5.11 1.80 -4.48
CA GLU A 67 -3.67 1.76 -4.74
C GLU A 67 -2.96 0.69 -3.93
N ASP A 68 -3.32 0.54 -2.66
CA ASP A 68 -2.49 -0.13 -1.67
C ASP A 68 -2.89 -1.58 -1.42
N GLY A 69 -4.05 -2.02 -1.91
CA GLY A 69 -4.46 -3.42 -1.90
C GLY A 69 -3.65 -4.28 -2.87
N GLY A 70 -3.11 -5.41 -2.41
CA GLY A 70 -2.34 -6.32 -3.25
C GLY A 70 -1.33 -7.18 -2.51
N THR A 71 -0.40 -7.79 -3.25
CA THR A 71 0.72 -8.54 -2.67
C THR A 71 2.00 -7.72 -2.71
N TYR A 72 2.64 -7.55 -1.55
CA TYR A 72 3.91 -6.84 -1.41
C TYR A 72 5.04 -7.83 -1.24
N ARG A 73 6.20 -7.54 -1.84
CA ARG A 73 7.43 -8.31 -1.69
C ARG A 73 8.61 -7.41 -1.41
N CYS A 74 9.56 -7.94 -0.66
CA CYS A 74 10.87 -7.34 -0.49
C CYS A 74 11.91 -8.10 -1.31
N GLY A 75 12.96 -7.41 -1.74
CA GLY A 75 14.11 -7.99 -2.40
C GLY A 75 15.42 -7.38 -1.92
N CYS A 76 16.50 -8.15 -1.99
CA CYS A 76 17.86 -7.70 -1.73
C CYS A 76 18.77 -8.15 -2.87
N PRO A 77 19.31 -7.23 -3.70
CA PRO A 77 20.28 -7.58 -4.72
C PRO A 77 21.54 -8.19 -4.12
N THR A 78 22.00 -9.33 -4.65
CA THR A 78 23.14 -10.10 -4.12
C THR A 78 24.50 -9.64 -4.64
N HIS A 79 24.52 -8.75 -5.64
CA HIS A 79 25.77 -8.19 -6.17
C HIS A 79 25.72 -6.66 -6.29
N PRO A 80 26.70 -5.92 -5.72
CA PRO A 80 26.93 -4.55 -6.09
C PRO A 80 27.51 -4.54 -7.52
N ARG A 81 26.74 -4.12 -8.53
CA ARG A 81 27.37 -3.77 -9.81
C ARG A 81 28.17 -2.48 -9.59
N PRO A 82 29.48 -2.45 -9.91
CA PRO A 82 30.33 -1.29 -9.64
C PRO A 82 30.02 -0.05 -10.51
N HIS A 83 29.00 -0.07 -11.38
CA HIS A 83 28.75 0.99 -12.36
C HIS A 83 27.30 1.48 -12.51
N SER A 84 26.38 1.21 -11.59
CA SER A 84 25.04 1.82 -11.67
C SER A 84 24.58 2.31 -10.31
N GLY A 85 24.69 3.63 -10.10
CA GLY A 85 24.01 4.30 -9.01
C GLY A 85 22.51 3.99 -9.05
N SER A 86 21.97 3.77 -7.87
CA SER A 86 20.57 3.96 -7.48
C SER A 86 19.41 3.16 -8.11
N GLU A 87 19.55 2.37 -9.19
CA GLU A 87 18.35 1.75 -9.83
C GLU A 87 18.39 0.23 -10.06
N LEU A 88 19.01 -0.54 -9.16
CA LEU A 88 18.91 -2.01 -9.24
C LEU A 88 17.45 -2.50 -9.13
N CYS A 89 16.63 -1.80 -8.34
CA CYS A 89 15.25 -2.19 -8.07
C CYS A 89 14.25 -1.81 -9.19
N SER A 90 14.60 -0.90 -10.09
CA SER A 90 13.73 -0.40 -11.17
C SER A 90 13.85 -1.21 -12.47
N SER A 91 14.90 -2.01 -12.61
CA SER A 91 15.07 -2.84 -13.80
C SER A 91 14.12 -4.05 -13.75
N LYS A 92 13.33 -4.28 -14.82
CA LYS A 92 12.46 -5.47 -14.98
C LYS A 92 13.22 -6.81 -14.80
N ALA A 93 14.55 -6.76 -14.84
CA ALA A 93 15.46 -7.89 -14.62
C ALA A 93 15.55 -8.36 -13.15
N VAL A 94 15.09 -7.55 -12.19
CA VAL A 94 15.20 -7.83 -10.74
C VAL A 94 13.82 -7.97 -10.08
N LEU A 95 12.75 -8.15 -10.88
CA LEU A 95 11.44 -8.47 -10.31
C LEU A 95 11.47 -9.89 -9.73
N CYS A 96 11.03 -10.00 -8.48
CA CYS A 96 10.99 -11.26 -7.76
C CYS A 96 10.10 -12.31 -8.44
N HIS A 97 9.09 -11.87 -9.21
CA HIS A 97 8.25 -12.78 -9.98
C HIS A 97 8.96 -13.48 -11.15
N ARG A 98 10.02 -12.89 -11.73
CA ARG A 98 10.61 -13.37 -13.01
C ARG A 98 11.86 -14.24 -12.86
N GLY A 99 12.21 -14.65 -11.64
CA GLY A 99 13.38 -15.51 -11.38
C GLY A 99 14.71 -14.83 -11.70
N GLY A 100 14.80 -13.51 -11.50
CA GLY A 100 16.05 -12.78 -11.70
C GLY A 100 17.18 -13.35 -10.85
N TYR A 101 18.28 -13.74 -11.48
CA TYR A 101 19.43 -14.46 -10.89
C TYR A 101 20.18 -13.70 -9.77
N TYR A 102 19.76 -12.50 -9.41
CA TYR A 102 20.58 -11.53 -8.67
C TYR A 102 19.90 -10.91 -7.46
N ALA A 103 18.77 -11.44 -7.00
CA ALA A 103 18.12 -10.94 -5.79
C ALA A 103 17.55 -12.07 -4.92
N ALA A 104 17.81 -11.99 -3.62
CA ALA A 104 17.06 -12.74 -2.63
C ALA A 104 15.69 -12.07 -2.47
N CYS A 105 14.60 -12.83 -2.64
CA CYS A 105 13.24 -12.32 -2.66
C CYS A 105 12.39 -12.94 -1.57
N GLY A 106 11.59 -12.12 -0.90
CA GLY A 106 10.57 -12.58 0.02
C GLY A 106 9.39 -13.22 -0.73
N TYR A 107 8.74 -14.21 -0.09
CA TYR A 107 7.54 -14.86 -0.63
C TYR A 107 6.39 -13.89 -0.91
N GLY A 108 6.30 -12.86 -0.08
CA GLY A 108 5.34 -11.78 -0.16
C GLY A 108 4.25 -11.84 0.89
N THR A 109 3.60 -10.70 1.11
CA THR A 109 2.50 -10.55 2.06
C THR A 109 1.30 -9.94 1.36
N ALA A 110 0.11 -10.49 1.61
CA ALA A 110 -1.13 -9.95 1.08
C ALA A 110 -1.66 -8.83 2.00
N VAL A 111 -1.95 -7.69 1.40
CA VAL A 111 -2.52 -6.52 2.07
C VAL A 111 -3.90 -6.28 1.49
N THR A 112 -4.89 -6.26 2.39
CA THR A 112 -6.27 -5.92 2.10
C THR A 112 -6.60 -4.63 2.83
N VAL A 113 -7.08 -3.64 2.09
CA VAL A 113 -7.53 -2.35 2.61
C VAL A 113 -9.05 -2.27 2.48
N ASN A 114 -9.74 -2.00 3.57
CA ASN A 114 -11.18 -1.82 3.62
C ASN A 114 -11.52 -0.33 3.49
N PRO A 115 -12.61 0.04 2.79
CA PRO A 115 -12.97 1.43 2.53
C PRO A 115 -13.33 2.27 3.77
N GLY A 116 -13.39 1.67 4.97
CA GLY A 116 -13.99 2.30 6.14
C GLY A 116 -15.51 2.41 6.00
N ILE A 117 -16.19 2.65 7.12
CA ILE A 117 -17.63 2.97 7.11
C ILE A 117 -17.73 4.43 6.63
N PRO A 118 -18.45 4.73 5.53
CA PRO A 118 -18.66 6.12 5.13
C PRO A 118 -19.35 6.87 6.26
N PRO A 119 -18.95 8.11 6.59
CA PRO A 119 -19.68 8.92 7.56
C PRO A 119 -21.13 9.00 7.11
N SER A 120 -22.06 8.73 8.04
CA SER A 120 -23.49 8.77 7.77
C SER A 120 -23.85 10.10 7.08
N PRO A 121 -24.63 10.08 5.97
CA PRO A 121 -25.03 11.30 5.30
C PRO A 121 -25.71 12.25 6.31
N PRO A 122 -25.52 13.58 6.19
CA PRO A 122 -26.13 14.53 7.09
C PRO A 122 -27.65 14.33 7.08
N ILE A 123 -28.24 14.11 8.26
CA ILE A 123 -29.70 14.05 8.41
C ILE A 123 -30.24 15.45 8.16
N VAL A 124 -30.69 15.72 6.93
CA VAL A 124 -31.44 16.94 6.62
C VAL A 124 -32.88 16.73 7.08
N SER A 125 -33.22 17.25 8.26
CA SER A 125 -34.60 17.26 8.75
C SER A 125 -35.39 18.35 8.01
N LEU A 126 -36.13 17.96 6.97
CA LEU A 126 -37.11 18.82 6.32
C LEU A 126 -38.41 18.77 7.14
N LEU A 127 -38.51 19.62 8.18
CA LEU A 127 -39.79 19.93 8.80
C LEU A 127 -40.63 20.73 7.80
N HIS A 128 -41.55 20.06 7.11
CA HIS A 128 -42.58 20.72 6.33
C HIS A 128 -43.62 21.32 7.29
N SER A 129 -43.66 22.65 7.39
CA SER A 129 -44.75 23.35 8.08
C SER A 129 -45.99 23.31 7.20
N ALA A 130 -46.96 22.45 7.56
CA ALA A 130 -48.32 22.55 7.03
C ALA A 130 -49.05 23.65 7.82
N THR A 131 -49.21 24.83 7.22
CA THR A 131 -50.25 25.76 7.66
C THR A 131 -51.55 25.37 6.97
N GLU A 132 -52.51 24.87 7.75
CA GLU A 132 -53.86 24.56 7.30
C GLU A 132 -54.54 25.79 6.67
N GLU A 133 -54.87 25.71 5.39
CA GLU A 133 -55.89 26.56 4.78
C GLU A 133 -57.26 25.94 5.08
N GLN A 134 -57.86 26.29 6.23
CA GLN A 134 -59.29 26.04 6.43
C GLN A 134 -60.08 27.07 5.63
N ARG A 135 -60.39 26.65 4.40
CA ARG A 135 -61.43 27.16 3.51
C ARG A 135 -62.71 27.47 4.29
N ALA A 136 -62.95 28.75 4.56
CA ALA A 136 -64.24 29.22 5.07
C ALA A 136 -65.33 28.94 4.03
N ASN A 137 -66.38 28.24 4.48
CA ASN A 137 -67.53 27.80 3.70
C ASN A 137 -68.28 28.95 3.01
N ARG A 138 -68.48 28.83 1.69
CA ARG A 138 -69.67 29.32 0.99
C ARG A 138 -70.73 28.23 1.09
N PHE A 139 -71.93 28.50 1.62
CA PHE A 139 -73.20 27.93 1.13
C PHE A 139 -74.41 28.71 1.69
N VAL A 140 -75.26 29.15 0.75
CA VAL A 140 -76.62 29.76 0.79
C VAL A 140 -76.76 31.21 1.23
#